data_AF-A0AA39VYQ5-F1
#
_entry.id   AF-A0AA39VYQ5-F1
#
_cell.length_a   1.000
_cell.length_b   1.000
_cell.length_c   1.000
_cell.angle_alpha   90.00
_cell.angle_beta   90.00
_cell.angle_gamma   90.00
#
_symmetry.space_group_name_H-M   'P 1'
#
loop_
_entity.id
_entity.type
_entity.pdbx_description
1 polymer ?
#
loop_
_entity_poly.entity_id
_entity_poly.type
_entity_poly.pdbx_seq_one_letter_code
_entity_poly.pdbx_strand_id
1 'polypeptide(L)'
;MTAIEEMAGMDVLCSDKTGTLTLNRLTVDRNLVEVFNNNMDKYMVVLLAARAARLENQDAIDAAIVNMLGDLKEARTNIKEVHFLTFNSVDKRTAITYIDSDGNWYRASKRAP
;
A
#
# COMPACT_ATOMS: atom_id res chain seq x y z
N MET A 1 -6.35 40.06 10.33
CA MET A 1 -5.65 40.25 11.63
C MET A 1 -6.11 39.21 12.66
N THR A 2 -7.31 38.65 12.53
CA THR A 2 -7.92 37.65 13.44
C THR A 2 -7.15 36.32 13.57
N ALA A 3 -6.68 35.71 12.47
CA ALA A 3 -5.97 34.42 12.54
C ALA A 3 -4.63 34.47 13.32
N ILE A 4 -4.01 35.66 13.43
CA ILE A 4 -2.76 35.85 14.17
C ILE A 4 -3.05 35.92 15.68
N GLU A 5 -4.13 36.60 16.07
CA GLU A 5 -4.58 36.68 17.47
C GLU A 5 -5.06 35.32 17.97
N GLU A 6 -5.79 34.56 17.14
CA GLU A 6 -6.24 33.20 17.45
C GLU A 6 -5.07 32.22 17.60
N MET A 7 -4.04 32.30 16.75
CA MET A 7 -2.84 31.48 16.91
C MET A 7 -2.03 31.85 18.16
N ALA A 8 -2.00 33.14 18.54
CA ALA A 8 -1.27 33.60 19.72
C ALA A 8 -1.94 33.19 21.04
N GLY A 9 -3.25 32.98 21.05
CA GLY A 9 -4.03 32.54 22.22
C GLY A 9 -4.33 31.03 22.25
N MET A 10 -3.66 30.22 21.43
CA MET A 10 -3.97 28.79 21.32
C MET A 10 -3.36 27.97 22.46
N ASP A 11 -4.21 27.33 23.28
CA ASP A 11 -3.79 26.46 24.38
C ASP A 11 -3.63 24.98 23.99
N VAL A 12 -4.38 24.53 22.97
CA VAL A 12 -4.39 23.12 22.53
C VAL A 12 -4.33 23.04 21.01
N LEU A 13 -3.39 22.23 20.50
CA LEU A 13 -3.25 21.91 19.08
C LEU A 13 -3.54 20.43 18.82
N CYS A 14 -4.60 20.15 18.07
CA CYS A 14 -4.92 18.80 17.59
C CYS A 14 -4.22 18.57 16.25
N SER A 15 -2.98 18.07 16.27
CA SER A 15 -2.25 17.73 15.05
C SER A 15 -2.47 16.30 14.60
N ASP A 16 -2.65 16.11 13.30
CA ASP A 16 -2.66 14.79 12.70
C ASP A 16 -1.26 14.16 12.70
N LYS A 17 -1.17 12.90 13.11
CA LYS A 17 0.12 12.19 13.10
C LYS A 17 0.66 11.98 11.67
N THR A 18 -0.21 11.50 10.79
CA THR A 18 0.16 11.17 9.41
C THR A 18 0.02 12.42 8.54
N GLY A 19 1.10 12.86 7.92
CA GLY A 19 1.10 14.05 7.06
C GLY A 19 1.41 15.37 7.78
N THR A 20 1.41 15.42 9.12
CA THR A 20 1.95 16.56 9.89
C THR A 20 3.16 16.16 10.73
N LEU A 21 3.00 15.19 11.64
CA LEU A 21 4.11 14.79 12.53
C LEU A 21 5.10 13.82 11.87
N THR A 22 4.65 13.02 10.89
CA THR A 22 5.47 12.02 10.21
C THR A 22 5.60 12.31 8.73
N LEU A 23 6.74 11.92 8.14
CA LEU A 23 7.10 12.21 6.73
C LEU A 23 6.21 11.52 5.69
N ASN A 24 5.34 10.61 6.12
CA ASN A 24 4.55 9.76 5.23
C ASN A 24 5.44 9.02 4.19
N ARG A 25 6.66 8.63 4.59
CA ARG A 25 7.60 7.81 3.83
C ARG A 25 7.79 6.50 4.57
N LEU A 26 6.97 5.52 4.23
CA LEU A 26 6.94 4.23 4.91
C LEU A 26 8.04 3.32 4.34
N THR A 27 8.65 2.53 5.20
CA THR A 27 9.60 1.48 4.83
C THR A 27 9.25 0.21 5.61
N VAL A 28 9.55 -0.93 5.03
CA VAL A 28 9.28 -2.24 5.62
C VAL A 28 10.56 -3.05 5.63
N ASP A 29 10.92 -3.58 6.79
CA ASP A 29 12.00 -4.56 6.91
C ASP A 29 11.46 -5.95 6.54
N ARG A 30 11.96 -6.52 5.43
CA ARG A 30 11.52 -7.83 4.92
C ARG A 30 11.81 -8.96 5.91
N ASN A 31 12.78 -8.81 6.80
CA ASN A 31 13.12 -9.83 7.80
C ASN A 31 11.99 -10.01 8.81
N LEU A 32 11.25 -8.94 9.10
CA LEU A 32 10.14 -8.92 10.07
C LEU A 32 8.79 -9.36 9.47
N VAL A 33 8.72 -9.63 8.16
CA VAL A 33 7.49 -10.14 7.53
C VAL A 33 7.25 -11.58 7.96
N GLU A 34 6.08 -11.84 8.52
CA GLU A 34 5.59 -13.19 8.85
C GLU A 34 4.56 -13.67 7.83
N VAL A 35 4.62 -14.96 7.51
CA VAL A 35 3.73 -15.60 6.53
C VAL A 35 2.96 -16.71 7.22
N PHE A 36 1.63 -16.61 7.17
CA PHE A 36 0.74 -17.56 7.84
C PHE A 36 0.36 -18.77 6.99
N ASN A 37 0.60 -18.71 5.67
CA ASN A 37 0.37 -19.84 4.78
C ASN A 37 1.68 -20.60 4.54
N ASN A 38 1.73 -21.86 4.97
CA ASN A 38 2.91 -22.72 4.85
C ASN A 38 3.37 -22.96 3.42
N ASN A 39 2.49 -22.77 2.43
CA ASN A 39 2.80 -22.95 1.01
C ASN A 39 3.26 -21.65 0.33
N MET A 40 3.47 -20.57 1.08
CA MET A 40 3.94 -19.29 0.53
C MET A 40 5.21 -18.83 1.24
N ASP A 41 6.11 -18.22 0.47
CA ASP A 41 7.29 -17.57 0.99
C ASP A 41 7.04 -16.06 1.21
N LYS A 42 7.98 -15.40 1.90
CA LYS A 42 7.92 -13.96 2.16
C LYS A 42 7.90 -13.15 0.86
N TYR A 43 8.67 -13.59 -0.13
CA TYR A 43 8.78 -12.89 -1.41
C TYR A 43 7.46 -12.94 -2.19
N MET A 44 6.78 -14.08 -2.26
CA MET A 44 5.46 -14.20 -2.89
C MET A 44 4.42 -13.31 -2.22
N VAL A 45 4.42 -13.22 -0.88
CA VAL A 45 3.50 -12.31 -0.16
C VAL A 45 3.75 -10.86 -0.56
N VAL A 46 5.01 -10.44 -0.62
CA VAL A 46 5.39 -9.08 -1.06
C VAL A 46 4.99 -8.85 -2.51
N LEU A 47 5.23 -9.81 -3.40
CA LEU A 47 4.85 -9.75 -4.81
C LEU A 47 3.34 -9.60 -4.98
N LEU A 48 2.53 -10.37 -4.25
CA LEU A 48 1.07 -10.28 -4.28
C LEU A 48 0.57 -8.93 -3.73
N ALA A 49 1.22 -8.41 -2.68
CA ALA A 49 0.92 -7.08 -2.14
C ALA A 49 1.25 -5.96 -3.13
N ALA A 50 2.38 -6.08 -3.85
CA ALA A 50 2.78 -5.14 -4.90
C ALA A 50 1.87 -5.23 -6.14
N ARG A 51 1.40 -6.43 -6.49
CA ARG A 51 0.34 -6.62 -7.50
C ARG A 51 -0.92 -5.83 -7.12
N ALA A 52 -1.32 -5.89 -5.85
CA ALA A 52 -2.46 -5.13 -5.31
C ALA A 52 -2.16 -3.65 -5.02
N ALA A 53 -0.98 -3.14 -5.37
CA ALA A 53 -0.63 -1.72 -5.31
C ALA A 53 -0.76 -1.06 -6.69
N ARG A 54 -0.99 0.25 -6.70
CA ARG A 54 -0.83 1.06 -7.92
C ARG A 54 0.66 1.22 -8.22
N LEU A 55 1.01 1.23 -9.51
CA LEU A 55 2.37 1.55 -9.95
C LEU A 55 2.55 3.05 -10.23
N GLU A 56 1.45 3.73 -10.57
CA GLU A 56 1.41 5.16 -10.86
C GLU A 56 0.57 5.88 -9.81
N ASN A 57 0.94 7.13 -9.50
CA ASN A 57 0.28 7.96 -8.49
C ASN A 57 0.10 7.23 -7.16
N GLN A 58 1.22 6.69 -6.66
CA GLN A 58 1.27 5.86 -5.47
C GLN A 58 0.94 6.66 -4.23
N ASP A 59 0.08 6.11 -3.37
CA ASP A 59 0.07 6.52 -1.98
C ASP A 59 1.34 6.03 -1.26
N ALA A 60 1.59 6.55 -0.06
CA ALA A 60 2.79 6.21 0.69
C ALA A 60 2.92 4.71 1.02
N ILE A 61 1.80 3.99 1.14
CA ILE A 61 1.76 2.55 1.43
C ILE A 61 2.08 1.75 0.16
N ASP A 62 1.48 2.13 -0.97
CA ASP A 62 1.77 1.58 -2.29
C ASP A 62 3.25 1.70 -2.63
N ALA A 63 3.82 2.90 -2.44
CA ALA A 63 5.23 3.16 -2.67
C ALA A 63 6.14 2.28 -1.79
N ALA A 64 5.81 2.16 -0.50
CA ALA A 64 6.60 1.33 0.42
C ALA A 64 6.60 -0.14 0.02
N ILE A 65 5.45 -0.68 -0.40
CA ILE A 65 5.33 -2.08 -0.83
C ILE A 65 6.05 -2.31 -2.15
N VAL A 66 5.87 -1.44 -3.12
CA VAL A 66 6.48 -1.58 -4.44
C VAL A 66 8.00 -1.43 -4.37
N ASN A 67 8.52 -0.58 -3.47
CA ASN A 67 9.96 -0.47 -3.18
C ASN A 67 10.53 -1.69 -2.42
N MET A 68 9.67 -2.59 -1.90
CA MET A 68 10.11 -3.91 -1.42
C MET A 68 10.33 -4.91 -2.55
N LEU A 69 10.18 -4.55 -3.82
CA LEU A 69 10.62 -5.40 -4.93
C LEU A 69 12.05 -5.06 -5.34
N GLY A 70 12.73 -6.01 -6.00
CA GLY A 70 14.03 -5.75 -6.62
C GLY A 70 13.86 -4.92 -7.89
N ASP A 71 12.88 -5.28 -8.72
CA ASP A 71 12.43 -4.53 -9.89
C ASP A 71 10.93 -4.24 -9.79
N LEU A 72 10.55 -2.97 -9.97
CA LEU A 72 9.17 -2.49 -9.97
C LEU A 72 8.30 -3.22 -11.00
N LYS A 73 8.90 -3.64 -12.12
CA LYS A 73 8.20 -4.32 -13.22
C LYS A 73 7.66 -5.69 -12.81
N GLU A 74 8.30 -6.36 -11.86
CA GLU A 74 7.87 -7.67 -11.34
C GLU A 74 6.41 -7.65 -10.87
N ALA A 75 5.93 -6.52 -10.36
CA ALA A 75 4.56 -6.34 -9.91
C ALA A 75 3.50 -6.51 -11.03
N ARG A 76 3.87 -6.46 -12.31
CA ARG A 76 2.97 -6.69 -13.45
C ARG A 76 3.50 -7.71 -14.47
N THR A 77 4.67 -8.29 -14.25
CA THR A 77 5.22 -9.35 -15.10
C THR A 77 4.34 -10.60 -15.10
N ASN A 78 4.14 -11.20 -16.29
CA ASN A 78 3.39 -12.45 -16.52
C ASN A 78 1.94 -12.45 -16.03
N ILE A 79 1.32 -11.28 -15.89
CA ILE A 79 -0.09 -11.16 -15.55
C ILE A 79 -0.80 -10.18 -16.48
N LYS A 80 -2.06 -10.48 -16.79
CA LYS A 80 -2.97 -9.55 -17.45
C LYS A 80 -3.96 -9.02 -16.41
N GLU A 81 -3.85 -7.74 -16.11
CA GLU A 81 -4.80 -7.05 -15.23
C GLU A 81 -6.19 -7.03 -15.88
N VAL A 82 -7.20 -7.49 -15.13
CA VAL A 82 -8.61 -7.47 -15.56
C VAL A 82 -9.37 -6.36 -14.87
N HIS A 83 -9.16 -6.20 -13.56
CA HIS A 83 -9.83 -5.18 -12.77
C HIS A 83 -9.00 -4.79 -11.55
N PHE A 84 -8.97 -3.50 -11.25
CA PHE A 84 -8.33 -2.97 -10.05
C PHE A 84 -9.37 -2.25 -9.19
N LEU A 85 -9.58 -2.77 -7.98
CA LEU A 85 -10.42 -2.16 -6.96
C LEU A 85 -9.58 -1.16 -6.17
N THR A 86 -9.93 0.11 -6.29
CA THR A 86 -9.24 1.22 -5.61
C THR A 86 -9.60 1.31 -4.14
N PHE A 87 -8.70 1.88 -3.35
CA PHE A 87 -8.95 2.15 -1.94
C PHE A 87 -10.18 3.05 -1.75
N ASN A 88 -10.98 2.74 -0.73
CA ASN A 88 -11.99 3.65 -0.20
C ASN A 88 -11.95 3.61 1.34
N SER A 89 -12.39 4.69 1.99
CA SER A 89 -12.28 4.89 3.44
C SER A 89 -13.18 3.96 4.27
N VAL A 90 -14.18 3.34 3.64
CA VAL A 90 -15.15 2.44 4.29
C VAL A 90 -14.59 1.02 4.33
N ASP A 91 -14.23 0.45 3.17
CA ASP A 91 -13.72 -0.91 3.01
C ASP A 91 -12.23 -1.04 3.38
N LYS A 92 -11.49 0.08 3.35
CA LYS A 92 -10.05 0.17 3.67
C LYS A 92 -9.20 -0.89 2.95
N ARG A 93 -9.56 -1.18 1.70
CA ARG A 93 -9.03 -2.31 0.92
C ARG A 93 -8.72 -1.92 -0.51
N THR A 94 -7.63 -2.45 -1.02
CA THR A 94 -7.27 -2.43 -2.44
C THR A 94 -7.16 -3.87 -2.92
N ALA A 95 -7.55 -4.14 -4.17
CA ALA A 95 -7.42 -5.48 -4.74
C ALA A 95 -7.21 -5.43 -6.25
N ILE A 96 -6.48 -6.40 -6.77
CA ILE A 96 -6.31 -6.62 -8.21
C ILE A 96 -6.88 -7.99 -8.57
N THR A 97 -7.64 -8.05 -9.65
CA THR A 97 -8.04 -9.27 -10.34
C THR A 97 -7.23 -9.37 -11.62
N TYR A 98 -6.57 -10.51 -11.83
CA TYR A 98 -5.69 -10.72 -12.97
C TYR A 98 -5.75 -12.17 -13.47
N ILE A 99 -5.35 -12.35 -14.72
CA ILE A 99 -5.14 -13.66 -15.34
C ILE A 99 -3.65 -13.91 -15.42
N ASP A 100 -3.18 -15.10 -15.02
CA ASP A 100 -1.77 -15.50 -15.14
C ASP A 100 -1.41 -15.92 -16.59
N SER A 101 -0.17 -16.35 -16.81
CA SER A 101 0.30 -16.87 -18.10
C SER A 101 -0.43 -18.14 -18.54
N ASP A 102 -0.97 -18.91 -17.60
CA ASP A 102 -1.59 -20.21 -17.83
C ASP A 102 -3.12 -20.08 -18.08
N GLY A 103 -3.66 -18.85 -18.01
CA GLY A 103 -5.07 -18.55 -18.23
C GLY A 103 -5.94 -18.64 -16.97
N ASN A 104 -5.34 -18.88 -15.80
CA ASN A 104 -6.05 -18.98 -14.52
C ASN A 104 -6.35 -17.59 -13.94
N TRP A 105 -7.52 -17.48 -13.33
CA TRP A 105 -7.97 -16.24 -12.70
C TRP A 105 -7.60 -16.19 -11.23
N TYR A 106 -6.98 -15.08 -10.83
CA TYR A 106 -6.62 -14.81 -9.43
C TYR A 106 -7.07 -13.44 -8.98
N ARG A 107 -7.19 -13.31 -7.66
CA ARG A 107 -7.39 -12.03 -7.00
C ARG A 107 -6.44 -11.91 -5.81
N ALA A 108 -5.67 -10.83 -5.78
CA ALA A 108 -4.82 -10.46 -4.65
C ALA A 108 -5.37 -9.19 -4.00
N SER A 109 -5.25 -9.07 -2.67
CA SER A 109 -5.77 -7.93 -1.93
C SER A 109 -4.87 -7.55 -0.77
N LYS A 110 -4.86 -6.26 -0.45
CA LYS A 110 -4.28 -5.70 0.75
C LYS A 110 -5.30 -4.81 1.46
N ARG A 111 -5.25 -4.82 2.80
CA ARG A 111 -6.11 -4.01 3.67
C ARG A 111 -5.44 -3.81 5.02
N ALA A 112 -6.03 -2.93 5.83
CA ALA A 112 -5.79 -3.00 7.27
C ALA A 112 -6.26 -4.37 7.80
N PRO A 113 -5.48 -5.05 8.67
CA PRO A 113 -5.86 -6.33 9.26
C PRO A 113 -7.28 -6.36 9.83
#